data_AF-L7JVK6-F1
#
_entry.id   AF-L7JVK6-F1
#
_cell.length_a   1.000
_cell.length_b   1.000
_cell.length_c   1.000
_cell.angle_alpha   90.00
_cell.angle_beta   90.00
_cell.angle_gamma   90.00
#
_symmetry.space_group_name_H-M   'P 1'
#
loop_
_entity.id
_entity.type
_entity.pdbx_description
1 polymer ?
#
loop_
_entity_poly.entity_id
_entity_poly.type
_entity_poly.pdbx_seq_one_letter_code
_entity_poly.pdbx_strand_id
1 'polypeptide(L)'
;MKHNNALVSNHFNKGSMKFKTWFDQPAKRQKRRAARREKAKKRYPIPVKKLLPVVRQPTQRHNYRVRLGRGFTEQEIVGAGIEVRYAMSIGVKVDKRRKDRNTETYERNVERLKEYLKHVKVYKNAKEAREDNAKSFIGTIMPVKNEKPVTKFVNVADINSYVEAFEG
;
A
#
# COMPACT_ATOMS: atom_id res chain seq x y z
N MET A 1 -44.97 18.20 -10.62
CA MET A 1 -44.14 17.80 -11.77
C MET A 1 -44.96 18.08 -13.02
N LYS A 2 -44.42 18.78 -14.01
CA LYS A 2 -45.09 18.96 -15.32
C LYS A 2 -44.33 18.10 -16.34
N HIS A 3 -45.05 17.55 -17.32
CA HIS A 3 -44.54 16.66 -18.39
C HIS A 3 -44.02 15.29 -17.90
N ASN A 4 -43.63 14.44 -18.86
CA ASN A 4 -43.09 13.10 -18.61
C ASN A 4 -41.63 13.18 -18.13
N ASN A 5 -41.45 13.28 -16.82
CA ASN A 5 -40.15 13.34 -16.14
C ASN A 5 -39.99 12.17 -15.18
N ALA A 6 -38.74 11.75 -14.95
CA ALA A 6 -38.42 10.74 -13.94
C ALA A 6 -38.83 11.25 -12.54
N LEU A 7 -39.39 10.36 -11.72
CA LEU A 7 -39.74 10.66 -10.34
C LEU A 7 -38.50 11.15 -9.57
N VAL A 8 -38.58 12.36 -9.01
CA VAL A 8 -37.49 12.96 -8.24
C VAL A 8 -37.56 12.56 -6.78
N SER A 9 -36.47 12.05 -6.23
CA SER A 9 -36.31 11.75 -4.80
C SER A 9 -35.31 12.71 -4.17
N ASN A 10 -35.67 13.99 -4.17
CA ASN A 10 -34.83 15.06 -3.64
C ASN A 10 -34.97 15.12 -2.10
N HIS A 11 -33.89 14.84 -1.39
CA HIS A 11 -33.88 14.77 0.06
C HIS A 11 -33.57 16.13 0.72
N PHE A 12 -34.24 17.20 0.25
CA PHE A 12 -34.05 18.58 0.71
C PHE A 12 -35.20 19.09 1.61
N ASN A 13 -36.05 18.20 2.11
CA ASN A 13 -37.28 18.55 2.82
C ASN A 13 -37.08 18.87 4.32
N LYS A 14 -35.85 18.75 4.84
CA LYS A 14 -35.54 18.97 6.26
C LYS A 14 -35.03 20.40 6.49
N GLY A 15 -35.71 21.17 7.33
CA GLY A 15 -35.29 22.53 7.71
C GLY A 15 -33.99 22.59 8.53
N SER A 16 -33.52 21.46 9.05
CA SER A 16 -32.26 21.33 9.81
C SER A 16 -31.03 21.10 8.93
N MET A 17 -31.15 21.15 7.61
CA MET A 17 -30.03 20.94 6.70
C MET A 17 -28.98 22.04 6.84
N LYS A 18 -27.73 21.60 7.01
CA LYS A 18 -26.56 22.47 7.03
C LYS A 18 -25.70 22.17 5.82
N PHE A 19 -25.28 23.21 5.12
CA PHE A 19 -24.41 23.08 3.95
C PHE A 19 -22.95 23.24 4.36
N LYS A 20 -22.14 22.22 4.09
CA LYS A 20 -20.69 22.31 4.29
C LYS A 20 -20.05 22.99 3.08
N THR A 21 -19.55 24.21 3.28
CA THR A 21 -18.74 24.90 2.28
C THR A 21 -17.28 24.41 2.32
N TRP A 22 -16.55 24.64 1.23
CA TRP A 22 -15.16 24.20 1.06
C TRP A 22 -14.19 25.34 0.73
N PHE A 23 -14.54 26.57 1.11
CA PHE A 23 -13.69 27.76 0.88
C PHE A 23 -12.32 27.65 1.57
N ASP A 24 -12.23 26.87 2.64
CA ASP A 24 -10.98 26.62 3.38
C ASP A 24 -10.11 25.49 2.79
N GLN A 25 -10.53 24.87 1.68
CA GLN A 25 -9.78 23.80 1.01
C GLN A 25 -8.32 24.19 0.64
N PRO A 26 -8.02 25.36 0.03
CA PRO A 26 -6.65 25.78 -0.26
C PRO A 26 -5.83 26.01 1.02
N ALA A 27 -6.40 26.67 2.03
CA ALA A 27 -5.74 26.91 3.32
C ALA A 27 -5.40 25.58 4.03
N LYS A 28 -6.35 24.63 4.06
CA LYS A 28 -6.14 23.27 4.59
C LYS A 28 -5.06 22.51 3.81
N ARG A 29 -4.97 22.68 2.48
CA ARG A 29 -3.90 22.06 1.67
C ARG A 29 -2.53 22.60 2.07
N GLN A 30 -2.39 23.92 2.21
CA GLN A 30 -1.13 24.55 2.65
C GLN A 30 -0.75 24.10 4.07
N LYS A 31 -1.69 24.13 5.01
CA LYS A 31 -1.49 23.63 6.40
C LYS A 31 -1.00 22.18 6.42
N ARG A 32 -1.64 21.28 5.66
CA ARG A 32 -1.18 19.87 5.55
C ARG A 32 0.22 19.76 4.95
N ARG A 33 0.59 20.60 3.97
CA ARG A 33 1.93 20.60 3.37
C ARG A 33 2.99 21.02 4.38
N ALA A 34 2.76 22.11 5.11
CA ALA A 34 3.64 22.58 6.18
C ALA A 34 3.83 21.52 7.27
N ALA A 35 2.74 20.94 7.77
CA ALA A 35 2.80 19.87 8.79
C ALA A 35 3.58 18.63 8.31
N ARG A 36 3.45 18.24 7.03
CA ARG A 36 4.26 17.14 6.46
C ARG A 36 5.74 17.49 6.38
N ARG A 37 6.07 18.74 6.02
CA ARG A 37 7.46 19.23 5.96
C ARG A 37 8.10 19.24 7.35
N GLU A 38 7.40 19.75 8.35
CA GLU A 38 7.88 19.76 9.74
C GLU A 38 8.04 18.34 10.30
N LYS A 39 7.11 17.43 9.99
CA LYS A 39 7.25 16.02 10.35
C LYS A 39 8.46 15.37 9.69
N ALA A 40 8.77 15.70 8.44
CA ALA A 40 9.93 15.18 7.73
C ALA A 40 11.24 15.68 8.35
N LYS A 41 11.35 16.99 8.63
CA LYS A 41 12.50 17.58 9.32
C LYS A 41 12.75 16.95 10.68
N LYS A 42 11.70 16.79 11.51
CA LYS A 42 11.81 16.20 12.85
C LYS A 42 12.29 14.75 12.84
N ARG A 43 11.97 14.00 11.79
CA ARG A 43 12.27 12.57 11.68
C ARG A 43 13.58 12.27 10.95
N TYR A 44 14.21 13.28 10.36
CA TYR A 44 15.48 13.14 9.67
C TYR A 44 16.49 12.32 10.51
N PRO A 45 17.16 11.30 9.95
CA PRO A 45 17.24 10.91 8.53
C PRO A 45 16.13 9.95 8.03
N ILE A 46 15.26 9.47 8.92
CA ILE A 46 14.35 8.35 8.65
C ILE A 46 13.21 8.79 7.71
N PRO A 47 12.82 7.97 6.71
CA PRO A 47 11.66 8.25 5.89
C PRO A 47 10.35 8.44 6.67
N VAL A 48 9.45 9.29 6.19
CA VAL A 48 8.17 9.58 6.87
C VAL A 48 7.20 8.40 6.82
N LYS A 49 7.19 7.67 5.69
CA LYS A 49 6.36 6.47 5.51
C LYS A 49 7.16 5.23 5.89
N LYS A 50 6.48 4.24 6.48
CA LYS A 50 7.04 2.92 6.80
C LYS A 50 6.87 1.95 5.63
N LEU A 51 7.65 0.88 5.59
CA LEU A 51 7.44 -0.22 4.65
C LEU A 51 6.11 -0.92 4.96
N LEU A 52 5.34 -1.20 3.90
CA LEU A 52 4.06 -1.92 3.96
C LEU A 52 4.15 -3.20 3.10
N PRO A 53 3.45 -4.27 3.49
CA PRO A 53 3.43 -5.52 2.72
C PRO A 53 2.57 -5.39 1.47
N VAL A 54 2.71 -6.36 0.59
CA VAL A 54 1.94 -6.54 -0.64
C VAL A 54 0.80 -7.50 -0.35
N VAL A 55 -0.44 -7.06 -0.57
CA VAL A 55 -1.65 -7.80 -0.17
C VAL A 55 -2.70 -7.78 -1.29
N ARG A 56 -3.34 -8.94 -1.56
CA ARG A 56 -4.48 -9.04 -2.48
C ARG A 56 -5.76 -8.48 -1.85
N GLN A 57 -6.66 -7.92 -2.66
CA GLN A 57 -7.95 -7.45 -2.15
C GLN A 57 -8.90 -8.65 -1.87
N PRO A 58 -9.84 -8.53 -0.91
CA PRO A 58 -10.57 -9.69 -0.39
C PRO A 58 -11.76 -10.17 -1.23
N THR A 59 -12.37 -9.32 -2.06
CA THR A 59 -13.61 -9.68 -2.78
C THR A 59 -13.32 -10.20 -4.18
N GLN A 60 -14.20 -11.06 -4.71
CA GLN A 60 -14.08 -11.61 -6.07
C GLN A 60 -13.92 -10.50 -7.13
N ARG A 61 -14.65 -9.40 -6.99
CA ARG A 61 -14.55 -8.23 -7.88
C ARG A 61 -13.15 -7.59 -7.92
N HIS A 62 -12.31 -7.77 -6.89
CA HIS A 62 -11.04 -7.03 -6.76
C HIS A 62 -9.81 -7.91 -6.51
N ASN A 63 -9.96 -9.23 -6.35
CA ASN A 63 -8.90 -10.15 -5.98
C ASN A 63 -7.75 -10.23 -7.01
N TYR A 64 -7.98 -9.79 -8.25
CA TYR A 64 -6.96 -9.69 -9.30
C TYR A 64 -5.99 -8.51 -9.08
N ARG A 65 -6.34 -7.53 -8.24
CA ARG A 65 -5.50 -6.37 -7.93
C ARG A 65 -4.73 -6.60 -6.64
N VAL A 66 -3.53 -6.03 -6.61
CA VAL A 66 -2.67 -6.00 -5.44
C VAL A 66 -2.57 -4.57 -4.91
N ARG A 67 -2.44 -4.43 -3.59
CA ARG A 67 -2.28 -3.13 -2.92
C ARG A 67 -1.29 -3.22 -1.77
N LEU A 68 -0.88 -2.06 -1.26
CA LEU A 68 -0.17 -2.00 0.00
C LEU A 68 -1.13 -2.30 1.16
N GLY A 69 -0.71 -3.20 2.03
CA GLY A 69 -1.42 -3.62 3.23
C GLY A 69 -1.24 -2.70 4.42
N ARG A 70 -1.69 -3.15 5.60
CA ARG A 70 -1.53 -2.41 6.86
C ARG A 70 -0.16 -2.64 7.52
N GLY A 71 0.34 -3.88 7.49
CA GLY A 71 1.61 -4.30 8.09
C GLY A 71 1.90 -5.79 7.85
N PHE A 72 3.18 -6.16 7.93
CA PHE A 72 3.70 -7.52 7.80
C PHE A 72 3.23 -8.40 8.97
N THR A 73 3.08 -9.70 8.73
CA THR A 73 2.81 -10.66 9.81
C THR A 73 4.08 -10.91 10.61
N GLU A 74 3.95 -11.47 11.81
CA GLU A 74 5.11 -11.89 12.61
C GLU A 74 5.88 -13.02 11.89
N GLN A 75 5.16 -13.94 11.23
CA GLN A 75 5.75 -15.05 10.49
C GLN A 75 6.60 -14.59 9.29
N GLU A 76 6.15 -13.60 8.52
CA GLU A 76 6.92 -13.04 7.40
C GLU A 76 8.21 -12.36 7.91
N ILE A 77 8.14 -11.66 9.05
CA ILE A 77 9.28 -10.95 9.63
C ILE A 77 10.32 -11.95 10.13
N VAL A 78 9.88 -12.99 10.84
CA VAL A 78 10.75 -14.08 11.28
C VAL A 78 11.34 -14.82 10.07
N GLY A 79 10.55 -15.07 9.02
CA GLY A 79 11.03 -15.68 7.77
C GLY A 79 12.06 -14.83 7.01
N ALA A 80 12.07 -13.51 7.22
CA ALA A 80 13.09 -12.62 6.71
C ALA A 80 14.36 -12.57 7.59
N GLY A 81 14.39 -13.28 8.72
CA GLY A 81 15.52 -13.32 9.64
C GLY A 81 15.61 -12.12 10.59
N ILE A 82 14.48 -11.47 10.87
CA ILE A 82 14.43 -10.25 11.68
C ILE A 82 13.60 -10.49 12.95
N GLU A 83 14.01 -9.91 14.07
CA GLU A 83 13.16 -9.84 15.26
C GLU A 83 12.01 -8.83 15.07
N VAL A 84 10.80 -9.16 15.52
CA VAL A 84 9.60 -8.32 15.36
C VAL A 84 9.77 -6.92 15.98
N ARG A 85 10.43 -6.81 17.15
CA ARG A 85 10.66 -5.51 17.79
C ARG A 85 11.67 -4.67 17.01
N TYR A 86 12.75 -5.30 16.55
CA TYR A 86 13.76 -4.65 15.71
C TYR A 86 13.18 -4.21 14.36
N ALA A 87 12.30 -5.00 13.73
CA ALA A 87 11.62 -4.60 12.50
C ALA A 87 10.85 -3.26 12.65
N MET A 88 10.21 -3.05 13.81
CA MET A 88 9.47 -1.81 14.07
C MET A 88 10.35 -0.56 14.19
N SER A 89 11.59 -0.73 14.70
CA SER A 89 12.55 0.37 14.87
C SER A 89 13.17 0.79 13.54
N ILE A 90 13.52 -0.15 12.68
CA ILE A 90 14.09 0.12 11.34
C ILE A 90 13.09 0.69 10.33
N GLY A 91 11.79 0.70 10.65
CA GLY A 91 10.76 1.31 9.79
C GLY A 91 9.83 0.34 9.06
N VAL A 92 9.80 -0.93 9.46
CA VAL A 92 8.80 -1.91 9.01
C VAL A 92 7.52 -1.75 9.85
N LYS A 93 6.36 -1.90 9.21
CA LYS A 93 5.07 -1.88 9.91
C LYS A 93 4.57 -3.30 10.15
N VAL A 94 4.21 -3.62 11.39
CA VAL A 94 3.74 -4.95 11.81
C VAL A 94 2.22 -4.96 12.00
N ASP A 95 1.55 -6.04 11.60
CA ASP A 95 0.14 -6.31 11.89
C ASP A 95 -0.04 -7.73 12.43
N LYS A 96 -0.11 -7.84 13.76
CA LYS A 96 -0.28 -9.11 14.49
C LYS A 96 -1.59 -9.84 14.20
N ARG A 97 -2.59 -9.15 13.62
CA ARG A 97 -3.92 -9.72 13.39
C ARG A 97 -4.04 -10.42 12.03
N ARG A 98 -3.13 -10.15 11.10
CA ARG A 98 -3.18 -10.77 9.77
C ARG A 98 -2.59 -12.19 9.88
N LYS A 99 -3.24 -13.14 9.22
CA LYS A 99 -2.82 -14.53 9.14
C LYS A 99 -2.40 -14.84 7.70
N ASP A 100 -1.31 -15.55 7.53
CA ASP A 100 -0.85 -16.01 6.22
C ASP A 100 -1.49 -17.37 5.92
N ARG A 101 -2.13 -17.48 4.75
CA ARG A 101 -2.82 -18.69 4.29
C ARG A 101 -2.24 -19.26 3.00
N ASN A 102 -1.44 -18.46 2.29
CA ASN A 102 -0.91 -18.78 0.98
C ASN A 102 0.61 -18.59 1.01
N THR A 103 1.33 -19.58 0.49
CA THR A 103 2.80 -19.57 0.39
C THR A 103 3.29 -18.45 -0.53
N GLU A 104 2.68 -18.28 -1.70
CA GLU A 104 3.04 -17.22 -2.67
C GLU A 104 3.08 -15.82 -2.06
N THR A 105 2.07 -15.47 -1.25
CA THR A 105 1.99 -14.14 -0.63
C THR A 105 3.00 -13.97 0.49
N TYR A 106 3.25 -15.06 1.22
CA TYR A 106 4.24 -15.11 2.27
C TYR A 106 5.64 -14.88 1.70
N GLU A 107 6.03 -15.69 0.71
CA GLU A 107 7.34 -15.62 0.04
C GLU A 107 7.59 -14.25 -0.58
N ARG A 108 6.60 -13.71 -1.31
CA ARG A 108 6.70 -12.35 -1.89
C ARG A 108 6.96 -11.27 -0.83
N ASN A 109 6.32 -11.38 0.33
CA ASN A 109 6.50 -10.40 1.41
C ASN A 109 7.82 -10.59 2.16
N VAL A 110 8.28 -11.84 2.32
CA VAL A 110 9.60 -12.15 2.87
C VAL A 110 10.69 -11.61 1.95
N GLU A 111 10.59 -11.85 0.64
CA GLU A 111 11.51 -11.31 -0.37
C GLU A 111 11.54 -9.77 -0.32
N ARG A 112 10.37 -9.14 -0.26
CA ARG A 112 10.25 -7.69 -0.11
C ARG A 112 10.92 -7.15 1.15
N LEU A 113 10.85 -7.87 2.27
CA LEU A 113 11.55 -7.49 3.50
C LEU A 113 13.06 -7.60 3.32
N LYS A 114 13.55 -8.69 2.70
CA LYS A 114 14.97 -8.88 2.39
C LYS A 114 15.49 -7.79 1.45
N GLU A 115 14.73 -7.43 0.42
CA GLU A 115 15.07 -6.35 -0.50
C GLU A 115 15.12 -5.00 0.21
N TYR A 116 14.16 -4.71 1.11
CA TYR A 116 14.18 -3.50 1.92
C TYR A 116 15.43 -3.43 2.80
N LEU A 117 15.79 -4.52 3.48
CA LEU A 117 16.97 -4.58 4.34
C LEU A 117 18.27 -4.26 3.60
N LYS A 118 18.43 -4.74 2.35
CA LYS A 118 19.61 -4.42 1.52
C LYS A 118 19.80 -2.92 1.30
N HIS A 119 18.71 -2.15 1.31
CA HIS A 119 18.73 -0.70 1.06
C HIS A 119 18.70 0.14 2.34
N VAL A 120 18.55 -0.46 3.52
CA VAL A 120 18.49 0.26 4.79
C VAL A 120 19.90 0.45 5.36
N LYS A 121 20.31 1.71 5.51
CA LYS A 121 21.49 2.09 6.29
C LYS A 121 21.06 2.54 7.68
N VAL A 122 21.60 1.90 8.72
CA VAL A 122 21.33 2.21 10.12
C VAL A 122 22.48 3.07 10.67
N TYR A 123 22.13 4.15 11.36
CA TYR A 123 23.09 5.04 12.04
C TYR A 123 22.97 4.84 13.55
N LYS A 124 24.07 5.02 14.29
CA LYS A 124 24.04 4.97 15.74
C LYS A 124 23.26 6.15 16.30
N ASN A 125 23.52 7.35 15.77
CA ASN A 125 22.96 8.62 16.25
C ASN A 125 22.55 9.54 15.09
N ALA A 126 21.68 10.51 15.37
CA ALA A 126 21.27 11.52 14.39
C ALA A 126 22.41 12.45 13.93
N LYS A 127 23.46 12.62 14.76
CA LYS A 127 24.64 13.42 14.42
C LYS A 127 25.43 12.77 13.27
N GLU A 128 25.72 11.48 13.40
CA GLU A 128 26.40 10.67 12.39
C GLU A 128 25.65 10.69 11.06
N ALA A 129 24.32 10.59 11.08
CA ALA A 129 23.52 10.68 9.87
C ALA A 129 23.62 12.04 9.16
N ARG A 130 23.82 13.14 9.92
CA ARG A 130 24.03 14.48 9.35
C ARG A 130 25.43 14.61 8.76
N GLU A 131 26.44 14.06 9.44
CA GLU A 131 27.83 14.04 8.97
C GLU A 131 27.96 13.23 7.66
N ASP A 132 27.27 12.08 7.57
CA ASP A 132 27.17 11.24 6.36
C ASP A 132 26.26 11.84 5.26
N ASN A 133 25.67 13.03 5.50
CA ASN A 133 24.73 13.69 4.58
C ASN A 133 23.60 12.77 4.09
N ALA A 134 23.04 11.97 5.01
CA ALA A 134 22.03 10.98 4.70
C ALA A 134 20.80 11.61 4.01
N LYS A 135 20.38 11.04 2.87
CA LYS A 135 19.20 11.50 2.13
C LYS A 135 17.97 10.70 2.54
N SER A 136 16.98 11.36 3.13
CA SER A 136 15.72 10.69 3.48
C SER A 136 14.87 10.41 2.23
N PHE A 137 14.39 9.17 2.08
CA PHE A 137 13.48 8.82 0.98
C PHE A 137 12.13 9.54 1.09
N ILE A 138 11.70 10.18 -0.01
CA ILE A 138 10.41 10.87 -0.12
C ILE A 138 9.47 10.03 -0.98
N GLY A 139 8.32 9.65 -0.43
CA GLY A 139 7.29 8.94 -1.19
C GLY A 139 6.82 7.69 -0.49
N THR A 140 6.31 6.74 -1.27
CA THR A 140 5.93 5.41 -0.80
C THR A 140 7.09 4.47 -1.04
N ILE A 141 7.60 3.83 0.02
CA ILE A 141 8.71 2.89 -0.07
C ILE A 141 8.27 1.68 -0.90
N MET A 142 9.03 1.37 -1.96
CA MET A 142 8.80 0.26 -2.89
C MET A 142 7.33 0.15 -3.34
N PRO A 143 6.83 1.11 -4.17
CA PRO A 143 5.43 1.13 -4.55
C PRO A 143 5.03 -0.13 -5.34
N VAL A 144 3.81 -0.63 -5.10
CA VAL A 144 3.25 -1.77 -5.86
C VAL A 144 2.63 -1.24 -7.14
N LYS A 145 3.08 -1.75 -8.28
CA LYS A 145 2.48 -1.50 -9.60
C LYS A 145 1.60 -2.69 -9.97
N ASN A 146 0.37 -2.42 -10.39
CA ASN A 146 -0.51 -3.44 -10.97
C ASN A 146 -0.37 -3.36 -12.49
N GLU A 147 0.47 -4.21 -13.05
CA GLU A 147 0.63 -4.30 -14.50
C GLU A 147 -0.54 -5.09 -15.11
N LYS A 148 -0.94 -4.73 -16.33
CA LYS A 148 -1.97 -5.49 -17.05
C LYS A 148 -1.38 -6.86 -17.41
N PRO A 149 -2.12 -7.96 -17.20
CA PRO A 149 -1.63 -9.28 -17.59
C PRO A 149 -1.37 -9.28 -19.10
N VAL A 150 -0.17 -9.69 -19.50
CA VAL A 150 0.19 -9.86 -20.91
C VAL A 150 -0.28 -11.25 -21.32
N THR A 151 -1.23 -11.30 -22.25
CA THR A 151 -1.69 -12.56 -22.83
C THR A 151 -0.66 -13.05 -23.84
N LYS A 152 -0.15 -14.28 -23.64
CA LYS A 152 0.66 -14.96 -24.63
C LYS A 152 -0.29 -15.59 -25.66
N PHE A 153 -0.03 -15.37 -26.94
CA PHE A 153 -0.69 -16.11 -28.01
C PHE A 153 0.03 -17.44 -28.18
N VAL A 154 -0.73 -18.52 -28.28
CA VAL A 154 -0.21 -19.88 -28.50
C VAL A 154 -0.73 -20.36 -29.85
N ASN A 155 0.08 -21.11 -30.60
CA ASN A 155 -0.35 -21.68 -31.86
C ASN A 155 -1.38 -22.79 -31.61
N VAL A 156 -2.40 -22.89 -32.46
CA VAL A 156 -3.48 -23.86 -32.34
C VAL A 156 -2.98 -25.30 -32.38
N ALA A 157 -1.91 -25.56 -33.14
CA ALA A 157 -1.30 -26.90 -33.21
C ALA A 157 -0.74 -27.39 -31.86
N ASP A 158 -0.30 -26.47 -30.99
CA ASP A 158 0.25 -26.78 -29.67
C ASP A 158 -0.86 -26.93 -28.60
N ILE A 159 -2.13 -26.70 -28.94
CA ILE A 159 -3.26 -26.74 -27.97
C ILE A 159 -3.66 -28.18 -27.61
N ASN A 160 -3.56 -29.11 -28.57
CA ASN A 160 -4.00 -30.50 -28.40
C ASN A 160 -3.22 -31.27 -27.32
N SER A 161 -2.05 -30.80 -26.89
CA SER A 161 -1.29 -31.40 -25.78
C SER A 161 -1.69 -30.87 -24.39
N TYR A 162 -2.49 -29.79 -24.31
CA TYR A 162 -2.77 -29.08 -23.05
C TYR A 162 -4.22 -29.18 -22.56
N VAL A 163 -5.17 -29.53 -23.42
CA VAL A 163 -6.60 -29.48 -23.10
C VAL A 163 -7.28 -30.75 -23.60
N GLU A 164 -7.54 -31.71 -22.72
CA GLU A 164 -8.68 -32.62 -22.93
C GLU A 164 -9.93 -31.74 -22.86
N ALA A 165 -10.57 -31.51 -24.01
CA ALA A 165 -11.80 -30.75 -24.05
C ALA A 165 -12.82 -31.46 -23.16
N PHE A 166 -13.31 -30.76 -22.13
CA PHE A 166 -14.38 -31.27 -21.28
C PHE A 166 -15.68 -31.22 -22.10
N GLU A 167 -16.04 -32.35 -22.71
CA GLU A 167 -17.32 -32.54 -23.39
C GLU A 167 -18.43 -32.60 -22.33
N GLY A 168 -19.18 -31.52 -22.21
CA GLY A 168 -20.40 -31.43 -21.39
C GLY A 168 -21.58 -31.02 -22.24
#